data_AF-A0A259FZL2-F1
#
_entry.id   AF-A0A259FZL2-F1
#
_cell.length_a   1.000
_cell.length_b   1.000
_cell.length_c   1.000
_cell.angle_alpha   90.00
_cell.angle_beta   90.00
_cell.angle_gamma   90.00
#
_symmetry.space_group_name_H-M   'P 1'
#
loop_
_entity.id
_entity.type
_entity.pdbx_description
1 polymer ?
#
loop_
_entity_poly.entity_id
_entity_poly.type
_entity_poly.pdbx_seq_one_letter_code
_entity_poly.pdbx_strand_id
1 'polypeptide(L)'
;MVARNWHCRFGEIDLIMQDGATRVFVEVRLRSRSDFGGAAASVTPAKQRKLLAAARQYLSALQTLPPCRFDVVALDGSGAPDWIRNAFDDVG
;
A
#
# COMPACT_ATOMS: atom_id res chain seq x y z
N MET A 1 12.08 0.20 7.41
CA MET A 1 11.49 -0.81 6.51
C MET A 1 11.34 -2.12 7.26
N VAL A 2 10.25 -2.86 7.05
CA VAL A 2 9.92 -4.11 7.77
C VAL A 2 9.97 -5.30 6.83
N ALA A 3 9.29 -5.20 5.68
CA ALA A 3 9.30 -6.22 4.64
C ALA A 3 9.16 -5.55 3.26
N ARG A 4 9.55 -6.30 2.22
CA ARG A 4 9.39 -5.94 0.81
C ARG A 4 8.90 -7.16 0.04
N ASN A 5 8.12 -6.95 -1.01
CA ASN A 5 7.52 -7.99 -1.86
C ASN A 5 6.94 -9.11 -1.00
N TRP A 6 6.08 -8.74 -0.05
CA TRP A 6 5.51 -9.71 0.89
C TRP A 6 4.30 -10.36 0.23
N HIS A 7 4.31 -11.69 0.14
CA HIS A 7 3.26 -12.46 -0.52
C HIS A 7 2.45 -13.29 0.45
N CYS A 8 1.17 -13.45 0.16
CA CYS A 8 0.28 -14.38 0.84
C CYS A 8 -0.75 -14.94 -0.15
N ARG A 9 -1.62 -15.85 0.32
CA ARG A 9 -2.64 -16.45 -0.55
C ARG A 9 -3.63 -15.44 -1.17
N PHE A 10 -3.77 -14.25 -0.56
CA PHE A 10 -4.76 -13.25 -0.95
C PHE A 10 -4.20 -12.17 -1.89
N GLY A 11 -2.88 -12.11 -2.05
CA GLY A 11 -2.20 -11.10 -2.84
C GLY A 11 -0.81 -10.78 -2.32
N GLU A 12 -0.31 -9.62 -2.72
CA GLU A 12 1.01 -9.11 -2.36
C GLU A 12 0.92 -7.70 -1.78
N ILE A 13 1.93 -7.33 -1.01
CA ILE A 13 2.18 -5.97 -0.54
C ILE A 13 3.62 -5.62 -0.92
N ASP A 14 3.82 -4.56 -1.69
CA ASP A 14 5.14 -4.19 -2.19
C ASP A 14 6.09 -3.82 -1.06
N LEU A 15 5.65 -2.97 -0.13
CA LEU A 15 6.45 -2.62 1.06
C LEU A 15 5.58 -2.60 2.32
N ILE A 16 6.18 -3.09 3.40
CA ILE A 16 5.65 -2.94 4.76
C ILE A 16 6.65 -2.10 5.53
N MET A 17 6.18 -0.99 6.07
CA MET A 17 6.99 0.01 6.77
C MET A 17 6.47 0.23 8.20
N GLN A 18 7.31 0.83 9.03
CA GLN A 18 6.95 1.25 10.38
C GLN A 18 7.13 2.77 10.44
N ASP A 19 6.10 3.48 10.87
CA ASP A 19 6.09 4.93 11.07
C ASP A 19 5.58 5.23 12.48
N GLY A 20 6.50 5.47 13.42
CA GLY A 20 6.17 5.54 14.85
C GLY A 20 5.51 4.24 15.32
N ALA A 21 4.25 4.32 15.78
CA ALA A 21 3.44 3.16 16.17
C ALA A 21 2.63 2.56 15.00
N THR A 22 2.55 3.24 13.86
CA THR A 22 1.72 2.86 12.73
C THR A 22 2.41 1.85 11.81
N ARG A 23 1.67 0.80 11.44
CA ARG A 23 2.07 -0.12 10.35
C ARG A 23 1.61 0.45 9.02
N VAL A 24 2.54 0.67 8.10
CA VAL A 24 2.25 1.29 6.80
C VAL A 24 2.42 0.24 5.70
N PHE A 25 1.35 0.00 4.94
CA PHE A 25 1.35 -0.88 3.77
C PHE A 25 1.43 0.01 2.53
N VAL A 26 2.48 -0.16 1.73
CA VAL A 26 2.75 0.70 0.59
C VAL A 26 2.62 -0.11 -0.69
N GLU A 27 1.86 0.44 -1.63
CA GLU A 27 1.80 0.00 -3.03
C GLU A 27 2.67 0.93 -3.89
N VAL A 28 3.56 0.36 -4.70
CA VAL A 28 4.47 1.10 -5.59
C VAL A 28 3.98 0.97 -7.03
N ARG A 29 3.76 2.12 -7.69
CA ARG A 29 3.20 2.18 -9.04
C ARG A 29 4.13 2.90 -9.98
N LEU A 30 4.44 2.29 -11.13
CA LEU A 30 5.04 3.01 -12.24
C LEU A 30 3.93 3.75 -13.01
N ARG A 31 4.06 5.07 -13.13
CA ARG A 31 3.15 5.91 -13.91
C ARG A 31 3.43 5.65 -15.39
N SER A 32 2.52 4.97 -16.08
CA SER A 32 2.67 4.68 -17.52
C SER A 32 2.24 5.83 -18.43
N ARG A 33 1.28 6.66 -17.99
CA ARG A 33 0.85 7.91 -18.66
C ARG A 33 0.30 8.92 -17.65
N SER A 34 0.46 10.21 -17.92
CA SER A 34 -0.04 11.35 -17.14
C SER A 34 -1.57 11.54 -17.20
N ASP A 35 -2.24 10.79 -18.07
CA ASP A 35 -3.52 11.23 -18.65
C ASP A 35 -4.74 10.62 -17.95
N PHE A 36 -4.55 9.71 -16.99
CA PHE A 36 -5.64 9.04 -16.27
C PHE A 36 -5.43 9.09 -14.75
N GLY A 37 -6.27 9.87 -14.06
CA GLY A 37 -6.68 9.71 -12.65
C GLY A 37 -5.64 9.90 -11.54
N GLY A 38 -4.34 9.95 -11.85
CA GLY A 38 -3.29 10.03 -10.84
C GLY A 38 -2.99 8.69 -10.14
N ALA A 39 -1.97 8.68 -9.29
CA ALA A 39 -1.45 7.44 -8.69
C ALA A 39 -2.45 6.77 -7.73
N ALA A 40 -3.19 7.57 -6.94
CA ALA A 40 -4.24 7.07 -6.05
C ALA A 40 -5.38 6.40 -6.83
N ALA A 41 -5.85 7.00 -7.92
CA ALA A 41 -6.90 6.38 -8.75
C ALA A 41 -6.44 5.10 -9.45
N SER A 42 -5.12 4.90 -9.60
CA SER A 42 -4.57 3.64 -10.13
C SER A 42 -4.72 2.46 -9.16
N VAL A 43 -4.97 2.72 -7.87
CA VAL A 43 -5.33 1.70 -6.89
C VAL A 43 -6.85 1.52 -6.90
N THR A 44 -7.31 0.78 -7.90
CA THR A 44 -8.73 0.50 -8.12
C THR A 44 -9.36 -0.18 -6.90
N PRO A 45 -10.70 -0.13 -6.72
CA PRO A 45 -11.37 -0.81 -5.61
C PRO A 45 -11.05 -2.31 -5.53
N ALA A 46 -10.84 -2.98 -6.67
CA ALA A 46 -10.42 -4.38 -6.70
C ALA A 46 -9.00 -4.58 -6.13
N LYS A 47 -8.09 -3.63 -6.37
CA LYS A 47 -6.74 -3.66 -5.83
C LYS A 47 -6.72 -3.31 -4.33
N GLN A 48 -7.51 -2.32 -3.91
CA GLN A 48 -7.70 -2.00 -2.49
C GLN A 48 -8.16 -3.25 -1.72
N ARG A 49 -9.18 -3.97 -2.19
CA ARG A 49 -9.65 -5.22 -1.54
C ARG A 49 -8.55 -6.28 -1.38
N LYS A 50 -7.67 -6.44 -2.37
CA LYS A 50 -6.54 -7.38 -2.28
C LYS A 50 -5.50 -6.92 -1.24
N LEU A 51 -5.16 -5.63 -1.24
CA LEU A 51 -4.24 -5.04 -0.27
C LEU A 51 -4.78 -5.14 1.15
N LEU A 52 -6.07 -4.88 1.36
CA LEU A 52 -6.74 -5.04 2.65
C LEU A 52 -6.71 -6.50 3.12
N ALA A 53 -7.03 -7.45 2.25
CA ALA A 53 -6.97 -8.88 2.59
C ALA A 53 -5.55 -9.35 2.93
N ALA A 54 -4.55 -8.89 2.17
CA ALA A 54 -3.14 -9.20 2.43
C ALA A 54 -2.66 -8.57 3.74
N ALA A 55 -3.01 -7.31 4.00
CA ALA A 55 -2.69 -6.62 5.25
C ALA A 55 -3.33 -7.32 6.46
N ARG A 56 -4.61 -7.72 6.37
CA ARG A 56 -5.27 -8.50 7.43
C ARG A 56 -4.56 -9.83 7.72
N GLN A 57 -4.08 -10.53 6.69
CA GLN A 57 -3.28 -11.74 6.84
C GLN A 57 -1.91 -11.47 7.46
N TYR A 58 -1.28 -10.33 7.17
CA TYR A 58 -0.03 -9.94 7.82
C TYR A 58 -0.25 -9.62 9.31
N LEU A 59 -1.30 -8.85 9.61
CA LEU A 59 -1.63 -8.39 10.96
C LEU A 59 -2.06 -9.53 11.89
N SER A 60 -2.66 -10.61 11.35
CA SER A 60 -3.11 -11.76 12.16
C SER A 60 -1.98 -12.51 12.86
N ALA A 61 -0.73 -12.32 12.41
CA ALA A 61 0.47 -12.89 13.06
C ALA A 61 1.03 -12.00 14.19
N LEU A 62 0.51 -10.78 14.37
CA LEU A 62 0.96 -9.86 15.41
C LEU A 62 0.20 -10.07 16.72
N GLN A 63 0.90 -9.90 17.84
CA GLN A 63 0.29 -10.00 19.18
C GLN A 63 -0.70 -8.86 19.46
N THR A 64 -0.43 -7.67 18.91
CA THR A 64 -1.27 -6.49 19.05
C THR A 64 -1.52 -5.88 17.68
N LEU A 65 -2.71 -5.32 17.49
CA LEU A 65 -3.09 -4.63 16.25
C LEU A 65 -2.67 -3.16 16.34
N PRO A 66 -1.64 -2.72 15.58
CA PRO A 66 -1.27 -1.31 15.52
C PRO A 66 -2.26 -0.52 14.66
N PRO A 67 -2.26 0.82 14.79
CA PRO A 67 -2.83 1.68 13.76
C PRO A 67 -2.23 1.33 12.40
N CYS A 68 -3.07 1.30 11.36
CA CYS A 68 -2.66 0.93 10.01
C CYS A 68 -2.92 2.07 9.04
N ARG A 69 -2.06 2.17 8.02
CA ARG A 69 -2.16 3.16 6.96
C ARG A 69 -1.80 2.51 5.62
N PHE A 70 -2.55 2.85 4.57
CA PHE A 70 -2.24 2.43 3.21
C PHE A 70 -1.72 3.63 2.41
N ASP A 71 -0.48 3.51 1.93
CA ASP A 71 0.18 4.53 1.16
C ASP A 71 0.38 4.06 -0.28
N VAL A 72 0.49 5.02 -1.20
CA VAL A 72 0.85 4.77 -2.60
C VAL A 72 2.07 5.61 -2.94
N VAL A 73 3.07 4.98 -3.54
CA VAL A 73 4.23 5.66 -4.09
C VAL A 73 4.19 5.52 -5.60
N ALA A 74 4.03 6.63 -6.30
CA ALA A 74 4.11 6.69 -7.75
C ALA A 74 5.53 7.06 -8.21
N LEU A 75 6.04 6.29 -9.15
CA LEU A 75 7.30 6.55 -9.83
C LEU A 75 6.98 7.01 -11.26
N ASP A 76 7.59 8.10 -11.71
CA ASP A 76 7.42 8.63 -13.07
C ASP A 76 8.68 8.47 -13.94
N GLY A 77 9.71 7.81 -13.41
CA GLY A 77 10.96 7.50 -14.11
C GLY A 77 11.89 8.69 -14.34
N SER A 78 11.52 9.91 -13.94
CA SER A 78 12.32 11.11 -14.23
C SER A 78 12.40 12.12 -13.07
N GLY A 79 11.60 11.95 -12.03
CA GLY A 79 11.54 12.84 -10.87
C GLY A 79 11.54 12.14 -9.53
N ALA A 80 11.32 12.94 -8.48
CA ALA A 80 11.11 12.42 -7.14
C ALA A 80 9.81 11.59 -7.09
N PRO A 81 9.78 10.48 -6.34
CA PRO A 81 8.57 9.71 -6.15
C PRO A 81 7.43 10.56 -5.58
N ASP A 82 6.23 10.40 -6.13
CA ASP A 82 5.00 11.00 -5.62
C ASP A 82 4.43 10.09 -4.53
N TRP A 83 4.58 10.49 -3.26
CA TRP A 83 4.12 9.70 -2.13
C TRP A 83 2.79 10.23 -1.59
N ILE A 84 1.73 9.48 -1.89
CA ILE A 84 0.38 9.72 -1.40
C ILE A 84 0.19 8.92 -0.10
N ARG A 85 0.12 9.64 1.02
CA ARG A 85 -0.15 9.05 2.34
C ARG A 85 -1.65 8.90 2.58
N ASN A 86 -2.07 7.83 3.25
CA ASN A 86 -3.49 7.50 3.46
C ASN A 86 -4.26 7.51 2.13
N ALA A 87 -3.74 6.83 1.11
CA ALA A 87 -4.31 6.83 -0.23
C ALA A 87 -5.73 6.23 -0.27
N PHE A 88 -6.03 5.34 0.67
CA PHE A 88 -7.37 4.82 0.94
C PHE A 88 -7.42 4.25 2.37
N ASP A 89 -8.63 4.11 2.89
CA ASP A 89 -8.89 3.52 4.20
C ASP A 89 -9.39 2.08 4.08
N ASP A 90 -9.26 1.31 5.16
CA ASP A 90 -10.02 0.07 5.32
C ASP A 90 -11.48 0.44 5.54
N VAL A 91 -12.23 0.62 4.44
CA VAL A 91 -13.69 0.70 4.52
C VAL A 91 -14.17 -0.70 4.86
N GLY A 92 -14.40 -0.91 6.16
CA GLY A 92 -14.95 -2.14 6.73
C GLY A 92 -16.16 -2.65 5.97
#